data_AF-A0A1V5DC62-F1
#
_entry.id   AF-A0A1V5DC62-F1
#
_cell.length_a   1.000
_cell.length_b   1.000
_cell.length_c   1.000
_cell.angle_alpha   90.00
_cell.angle_beta   90.00
_cell.angle_gamma   90.00
#
_symmetry.space_group_name_H-M   'P 1'
#
loop_
_entity.id
_entity.type
_entity.pdbx_description
1 polymer ?
#
loop_
_entity_poly.entity_id
_entity_poly.type
_entity_poly.pdbx_seq_one_letter_code
_entity_poly.pdbx_strand_id
1 'polypeptide(L)'
;MKIIIDGKEIEFSPGQTIYQVAKSAGIHIPVLCHQEQVKPVGACRVCVVEIEGARSLMAACAMPAGDGMVVSTNTERVRNARRIIVEMLMTQGHHNCITCESSGDCVLQDLAYELGLDAPRFDGPATLLPGETGNEMIVRDMNKCVLCGLCVRACNEIQVNLVLDYIGRGSNSKVGPPFGQRYEESNCVFCGECLRVCPVGALYEKQGRFQGRTRDLEKVRTTCSYCGVGCQMDVRVKNGKIVKVTTDREGMPAPNFGSLCIKGRFGYDYVHHPERLTKPLIRRDGELKEASWDEAAGFVGEKLASIKQAHGADAIAGLSSARCTNEENYLFQKLLRAVVGTNNVDHCARL
;
A
#
# COMPACT_ATOMS: atom_id res chain seq x y z
N MET A 1 -17.96 -7.03 29.69
CA MET A 1 -19.29 -7.29 29.07
C MET A 1 -19.14 -8.50 28.18
N LYS A 2 -20.23 -9.23 27.96
CA LYS A 2 -20.24 -10.48 27.22
C LYS A 2 -21.23 -10.42 26.06
N ILE A 3 -20.82 -10.97 24.92
CA ILE A 3 -21.65 -11.10 23.72
C ILE A 3 -21.54 -12.55 23.23
N ILE A 4 -22.64 -13.10 22.72
CA ILE A 4 -22.69 -14.45 22.19
C ILE A 4 -22.69 -14.36 20.67
N ILE A 5 -21.65 -14.86 20.01
CA ILE A 5 -21.54 -14.88 18.54
C ILE A 5 -21.44 -16.34 18.08
N ASP A 6 -22.39 -16.79 17.27
CA ASP A 6 -22.49 -18.18 16.79
C ASP A 6 -22.40 -19.22 17.93
N GLY A 7 -23.05 -18.92 19.05
CA GLY A 7 -23.07 -19.77 20.26
C GLY A 7 -21.82 -19.68 21.14
N LYS A 8 -20.82 -18.88 20.77
CA LYS A 8 -19.61 -18.66 21.58
C LYS A 8 -19.74 -17.39 22.40
N GLU A 9 -19.56 -17.50 23.71
CA GLU A 9 -19.49 -16.35 24.61
C GLU A 9 -18.11 -15.70 24.51
N ILE A 10 -18.09 -14.39 24.23
CA ILE A 10 -16.87 -13.62 23.99
C ILE A 10 -16.90 -12.37 24.86
N GLU A 11 -15.80 -12.11 25.55
CA GLU A 11 -15.62 -10.87 26.32
C GLU A 11 -15.20 -9.72 25.41
N PHE A 12 -15.74 -8.54 25.69
CA PHE A 12 -15.41 -7.34 24.94
C PHE A 12 -15.36 -6.09 25.82
N SER A 13 -14.63 -5.09 25.34
CA SER A 13 -14.47 -3.77 25.92
C SER A 13 -15.52 -2.79 25.37
N PRO A 14 -16.05 -1.86 26.20
CA PRO A 14 -16.98 -0.83 25.73
C PRO A 14 -16.45 -0.09 24.50
N GLY A 15 -17.33 0.13 23.51
CA GLY A 15 -17.00 0.83 22.27
C GLY A 15 -16.53 -0.07 21.12
N GLN A 16 -16.24 -1.36 21.37
CA GLN A 16 -15.96 -2.30 20.28
C GLN A 16 -17.21 -2.58 19.44
N THR A 17 -17.05 -2.73 18.14
CA THR A 17 -18.12 -3.17 17.23
C THR A 17 -18.21 -4.69 17.18
N ILE A 18 -19.36 -5.22 16.75
CA ILE A 18 -19.53 -6.67 16.59
C ILE A 18 -18.43 -7.27 15.69
N TYR A 19 -18.04 -6.57 14.62
CA TYR A 19 -16.95 -6.99 13.75
C TYR A 19 -15.61 -7.11 14.49
N GLN A 20 -15.26 -6.13 15.32
CA GLN A 20 -14.00 -6.15 16.08
C GLN A 20 -13.97 -7.31 17.07
N VAL A 21 -15.09 -7.56 17.77
CA VAL A 21 -15.21 -8.68 18.71
C VAL A 21 -15.15 -10.04 18.00
N ALA A 22 -15.84 -10.18 16.88
CA ALA A 22 -15.78 -11.38 16.06
C ALA A 22 -14.35 -11.65 15.54
N LYS A 23 -13.68 -10.60 15.03
CA LYS A 23 -12.29 -10.68 14.54
C LYS A 23 -11.32 -11.13 15.63
N SER A 24 -11.41 -10.58 16.84
CA SER A 24 -10.53 -10.99 17.95
C SER A 24 -10.78 -12.43 18.43
N ALA A 25 -11.99 -12.96 18.23
CA ALA A 25 -12.35 -14.34 18.54
C ALA A 25 -12.12 -15.32 17.37
N GLY A 26 -11.55 -14.87 16.25
CA GLY A 26 -11.33 -15.71 15.06
C GLY A 26 -12.60 -16.09 14.31
N ILE A 27 -13.71 -15.37 14.50
CA ILE A 27 -14.96 -15.56 13.78
C ILE A 27 -14.94 -14.70 12.51
N HIS A 28 -15.04 -15.35 11.35
CA HIS A 28 -15.00 -14.65 10.07
C HIS A 28 -16.34 -13.94 9.79
N ILE A 29 -16.27 -12.61 9.63
CA ILE A 29 -17.35 -11.80 9.08
C ILE A 29 -16.77 -11.04 7.87
N PRO A 30 -17.31 -11.25 6.66
CA PRO A 30 -16.78 -10.61 5.47
C PRO A 30 -16.99 -9.10 5.49
N VAL A 31 -15.94 -8.34 5.13
CA VAL A 31 -15.98 -6.88 4.98
C VAL A 31 -15.40 -6.48 3.63
N LEU A 32 -16.05 -5.53 2.95
CA LEU A 32 -15.54 -4.94 1.71
C LEU A 32 -15.19 -3.46 1.87
N CYS A 33 -16.00 -2.71 2.61
CA CYS A 33 -15.83 -1.26 2.78
C CYS A 33 -15.21 -0.85 4.11
N HIS A 34 -14.57 -1.76 4.85
CA HIS A 34 -14.02 -1.44 6.17
C HIS A 34 -12.61 -2.01 6.33
N GLN A 35 -11.77 -1.23 7.01
CA GLN A 35 -10.43 -1.57 7.47
C GLN A 35 -10.21 -0.83 8.80
N GLU A 36 -9.24 -1.28 9.59
CA GLU A 36 -9.02 -0.83 10.96
C GLU A 36 -8.64 0.66 11.08
N GLN A 37 -7.90 1.20 10.10
CA GLN A 37 -7.42 2.59 10.11
C GLN A 37 -8.47 3.64 9.71
N VAL A 38 -9.70 3.25 9.41
CA VAL A 38 -10.78 4.19 9.02
C VAL A 38 -12.05 3.95 9.81
N LYS A 39 -12.83 5.01 10.01
CA LYS A 39 -14.12 4.90 10.69
C LYS A 39 -15.07 4.01 9.88
N PRO A 40 -15.82 3.10 10.54
CA PRO A 40 -16.82 2.28 9.86
C PRO A 40 -18.01 3.13 9.43
N VAL A 41 -18.49 2.88 8.20
CA VAL A 41 -19.67 3.58 7.63
C VAL A 41 -20.80 2.63 7.25
N GLY A 42 -20.56 1.31 7.24
CA GLY A 42 -21.57 0.32 6.87
C GLY A 42 -22.07 0.43 5.41
N ALA A 43 -21.31 1.03 4.49
CA ALA A 43 -21.76 1.33 3.13
C ALA A 43 -22.05 0.07 2.29
N CYS A 44 -21.16 -0.91 2.27
CA CYS A 44 -21.31 -2.09 1.40
C CYS A 44 -22.34 -3.11 1.89
N ARG A 45 -22.72 -3.08 3.18
CA ARG A 45 -23.63 -4.05 3.84
C ARG A 45 -23.21 -5.53 3.78
N VAL A 46 -22.05 -5.90 3.25
CA VAL A 46 -21.57 -7.30 3.21
C VAL A 46 -21.44 -7.91 4.61
N CYS A 47 -21.02 -7.10 5.59
CA CYS A 47 -20.83 -7.52 6.98
C CYS A 47 -22.12 -7.64 7.80
N VAL A 48 -23.28 -7.78 7.15
CA VAL A 48 -24.55 -7.94 7.84
C VAL A 48 -24.56 -9.22 8.68
N VAL A 49 -25.15 -9.11 9.87
CA VAL A 49 -25.37 -10.19 10.84
C VAL A 49 -26.79 -10.13 11.38
N GLU A 50 -27.27 -11.25 11.90
CA GLU A 50 -28.57 -11.34 12.55
C GLU A 50 -28.39 -11.22 14.06
N ILE A 51 -29.18 -10.36 14.70
CA ILE A 51 -29.16 -10.15 16.15
C ILE A 51 -30.52 -10.56 16.68
N GLU A 52 -30.55 -11.35 17.75
CA GLU A 52 -31.79 -11.78 18.38
C GLU A 52 -32.64 -10.57 18.82
N GLY A 53 -33.94 -10.59 18.50
CA GLY A 53 -34.87 -9.49 18.75
C GLY A 53 -34.77 -8.31 17.77
N ALA A 54 -33.75 -8.25 16.90
CA ALA A 54 -33.64 -7.20 15.90
C ALA A 54 -34.53 -7.48 14.67
N ARG A 55 -35.28 -6.47 14.23
CA ARG A 55 -36.15 -6.58 13.05
C ARG A 55 -35.37 -6.76 11.74
N SER A 56 -34.21 -6.11 11.61
CA SER A 56 -33.39 -6.08 10.40
C SER A 56 -32.00 -6.64 10.64
N LEU A 57 -31.32 -7.04 9.55
CA LEU A 57 -29.91 -7.41 9.62
C LEU A 57 -29.04 -6.17 9.86
N MET A 58 -28.14 -6.26 10.83
CA MET A 58 -27.32 -5.14 11.28
C MET A 58 -25.92 -5.26 10.70
N ALA A 59 -25.31 -4.13 10.32
CA ALA A 59 -23.94 -4.12 9.81
C ALA A 59 -22.96 -4.27 10.98
N ALA A 60 -22.27 -5.41 11.06
CA ALA A 60 -21.37 -5.71 12.17
C ALA A 60 -20.22 -4.70 12.32
N CYS A 61 -19.79 -4.07 11.22
CA CYS A 61 -18.68 -3.11 11.27
C CYS A 61 -19.01 -1.81 12.00
N ALA A 62 -20.29 -1.42 12.06
CA ALA A 62 -20.73 -0.15 12.65
C ALA A 62 -21.62 -0.34 13.89
N MET A 63 -22.15 -1.55 14.11
CA MET A 63 -22.98 -1.86 15.28
C MET A 63 -22.09 -2.07 16.52
N PRO A 64 -22.23 -1.26 17.58
CA PRO A 64 -21.55 -1.49 18.85
C PRO A 64 -21.98 -2.83 19.45
N ALA A 65 -21.04 -3.57 20.04
CA ALA A 65 -21.34 -4.76 20.81
C ALA A 65 -22.07 -4.36 22.10
N GLY A 66 -23.18 -5.05 22.39
CA GLY A 66 -23.98 -4.86 23.60
C GLY A 66 -23.86 -6.05 24.55
N ASP A 67 -23.96 -5.80 25.85
CA ASP A 67 -23.95 -6.86 26.86
C ASP A 67 -25.19 -7.76 26.71
N GLY A 68 -24.98 -9.08 26.73
CA GLY A 68 -26.03 -10.08 26.52
C GLY A 68 -26.55 -10.20 25.08
N MET A 69 -25.94 -9.50 24.12
CA MET A 69 -26.35 -9.57 22.71
C MET A 69 -26.06 -10.96 22.13
N VAL A 70 -27.03 -11.52 21.39
CA VAL A 70 -26.89 -12.81 20.69
C VAL A 70 -26.86 -12.55 19.19
N VAL A 71 -25.75 -12.93 18.55
CA VAL A 71 -25.47 -12.65 17.13
C VAL A 71 -25.24 -13.95 16.39
N SER A 72 -25.88 -14.09 15.23
CA SER A 72 -25.64 -15.17 14.29
C SER A 72 -25.07 -14.61 12.98
N THR A 73 -23.93 -15.14 12.54
CA THR A 73 -23.17 -14.56 11.42
C THR A 73 -23.40 -15.28 10.08
N ASN A 74 -24.03 -16.46 10.11
CA ASN A 74 -24.16 -17.35 8.94
C ASN A 74 -25.55 -18.02 8.79
N THR A 75 -26.62 -17.38 9.26
CA THR A 75 -27.98 -17.89 9.04
C THR A 75 -28.33 -17.87 7.55
N GLU A 76 -29.35 -18.62 7.14
CA GLU A 76 -29.85 -18.59 5.75
C GLU A 76 -30.22 -17.16 5.32
N ARG A 77 -30.87 -16.41 6.20
CA ARG A 77 -31.23 -15.01 5.99
C ARG A 77 -30.00 -14.13 5.73
N VAL A 78 -28.93 -14.30 6.50
CA VAL A 78 -27.67 -13.57 6.33
C VAL A 78 -27.00 -13.94 5.01
N ARG A 79 -26.90 -15.24 4.69
CA ARG A 79 -26.29 -15.72 3.44
C ARG A 79 -27.03 -15.19 2.21
N ASN A 80 -28.36 -15.25 2.21
CA ASN A 80 -29.19 -14.75 1.11
C ASN A 80 -29.02 -13.23 0.93
N ALA A 81 -28.97 -12.47 2.02
CA ALA A 81 -28.70 -11.03 1.96
C ALA A 81 -27.31 -10.73 1.38
N ARG A 82 -26.26 -11.43 1.83
CA ARG A 82 -24.90 -11.28 1.31
C ARG A 82 -24.81 -11.60 -0.19
N ARG A 83 -25.45 -12.68 -0.64
CA ARG A 83 -25.53 -13.03 -2.07
C ARG A 83 -26.10 -11.89 -2.89
N ILE A 84 -27.29 -11.37 -2.51
CA ILE A 84 -27.93 -10.24 -3.22
C ILE A 84 -27.03 -9.01 -3.23
N ILE A 85 -26.41 -8.67 -2.09
CA ILE A 85 -25.53 -7.52 -1.97
C ILE A 85 -24.33 -7.66 -2.91
N VAL A 86 -23.65 -8.80 -2.90
CA VAL A 86 -22.47 -9.02 -3.74
C VAL A 86 -22.85 -9.04 -5.22
N GLU A 87 -23.97 -9.63 -5.61
CA GLU A 87 -24.49 -9.52 -6.98
C GLU A 87 -24.71 -8.06 -7.39
N MET A 88 -25.29 -7.22 -6.52
CA MET A 88 -25.47 -5.79 -6.79
C MET A 88 -24.15 -5.02 -6.87
N LEU A 89 -23.12 -5.41 -6.11
CA LEU A 89 -21.78 -4.81 -6.21
C LEU A 89 -21.10 -5.20 -7.53
N MET A 90 -21.31 -6.45 -7.98
CA MET A 90 -20.84 -6.90 -9.29
C MET A 90 -21.53 -6.15 -10.44
N THR A 91 -22.71 -5.57 -10.24
CA THR A 91 -23.44 -4.86 -11.31
C THR A 91 -23.18 -3.36 -11.34
N GLN A 92 -22.41 -2.81 -10.39
CA GLN A 92 -22.04 -1.38 -10.41
C GLN A 92 -21.15 -1.00 -11.61
N GLY A 93 -20.57 -1.97 -12.31
CA GLY A 93 -19.68 -1.70 -13.42
C GLY A 93 -19.21 -2.94 -14.17
N HIS A 94 -18.11 -2.79 -14.89
CA HIS A 94 -17.56 -3.81 -15.80
C HIS A 94 -16.35 -4.51 -15.18
N HIS A 95 -16.58 -5.70 -14.62
CA HIS A 95 -15.55 -6.50 -13.96
C HIS A 95 -14.91 -7.50 -14.94
N ASN A 96 -13.85 -7.08 -15.63
CA ASN A 96 -13.05 -7.92 -16.54
C ASN A 96 -11.93 -8.69 -15.80
N CYS A 97 -12.31 -9.58 -14.88
CA CYS A 97 -11.39 -10.23 -13.93
C CYS A 97 -10.16 -10.92 -14.58
N ILE A 98 -10.26 -11.42 -15.81
CA ILE A 98 -9.14 -12.09 -16.50
C ILE A 98 -7.97 -11.14 -16.73
N THR A 99 -8.21 -9.88 -17.04
CA THR A 99 -7.17 -8.87 -17.36
C THR A 99 -7.02 -7.80 -16.28
N CYS A 100 -7.89 -7.80 -15.27
CA CYS A 100 -7.86 -6.88 -14.13
C CYS A 100 -6.58 -7.05 -13.29
N GLU A 101 -5.86 -5.97 -12.97
CA GLU A 101 -4.60 -6.02 -12.21
C GLU A 101 -4.77 -6.62 -10.79
N SER A 102 -5.91 -6.36 -10.16
CA SER A 102 -6.25 -6.88 -8.83
C SER A 102 -6.76 -8.32 -8.83
N SER A 103 -6.78 -9.02 -9.97
CA SER A 103 -7.22 -10.42 -10.03
C SER A 103 -6.36 -11.31 -9.14
N GLY A 104 -6.99 -12.09 -8.27
CA GLY A 104 -6.33 -12.85 -7.21
C GLY A 104 -5.98 -12.03 -5.95
N ASP A 105 -6.26 -10.73 -5.92
CA ASP A 105 -6.08 -9.85 -4.75
C ASP A 105 -7.26 -8.86 -4.63
N CYS A 106 -8.45 -9.35 -4.98
CA CYS A 106 -9.69 -8.58 -5.08
C CYS A 106 -10.72 -9.14 -4.10
N VAL A 107 -11.15 -8.32 -3.15
CA VAL A 107 -12.10 -8.73 -2.10
C VAL A 107 -13.46 -9.07 -2.73
N LEU A 108 -13.88 -8.36 -3.78
CA LEU A 108 -15.14 -8.69 -4.47
C LEU A 108 -15.08 -10.07 -5.14
N GLN A 109 -13.91 -10.45 -5.67
CA GLN A 109 -13.72 -11.77 -6.27
C GLN A 109 -13.79 -12.86 -5.20
N ASP A 110 -13.10 -12.66 -4.06
CA ASP A 110 -13.11 -13.60 -2.96
C ASP A 110 -14.54 -13.79 -2.39
N LEU A 111 -15.29 -12.69 -2.22
CA LEU A 111 -16.68 -12.75 -1.75
C LEU A 111 -17.61 -13.47 -2.73
N ALA A 112 -17.47 -13.22 -4.03
CA ALA A 112 -18.27 -13.92 -5.04
C ALA A 112 -18.00 -15.42 -5.02
N TYR A 113 -16.73 -15.81 -4.86
CA TYR A 113 -16.32 -17.20 -4.77
C TYR A 113 -16.82 -17.87 -3.47
N GLU A 114 -16.61 -17.22 -2.31
CA GLU A 114 -17.08 -17.69 -1.00
C GLU A 114 -18.60 -17.94 -0.99
N LEU A 115 -19.36 -17.06 -1.64
CA LEU A 115 -20.81 -17.15 -1.70
C LEU A 115 -21.33 -18.08 -2.79
N GLY A 116 -20.48 -18.62 -3.66
CA GLY A 116 -20.87 -19.49 -4.79
C GLY A 116 -21.72 -18.75 -5.83
N LEU A 117 -21.23 -17.61 -6.33
CA LEU A 117 -21.87 -16.80 -7.36
C LEU A 117 -21.15 -16.99 -8.71
N ASP A 118 -21.86 -17.50 -9.71
CA ASP A 118 -21.33 -17.63 -11.09
C ASP A 118 -21.49 -16.33 -11.89
N ALA A 119 -22.66 -15.69 -11.76
CA ALA A 119 -23.00 -14.44 -12.43
C ALA A 119 -24.06 -13.68 -11.61
N PRO A 120 -24.10 -12.34 -11.69
CA PRO A 120 -25.17 -11.57 -11.08
C PRO A 120 -26.49 -11.77 -11.86
N ARG A 121 -27.62 -11.80 -11.15
CA ARG A 121 -28.96 -11.84 -11.74
C ARG A 121 -29.44 -10.52 -12.37
N PHE A 122 -28.72 -9.43 -12.14
CA PHE A 122 -29.09 -8.09 -12.60
C PHE A 122 -28.12 -7.62 -13.67
N ASP A 123 -28.58 -6.73 -14.54
CA ASP A 123 -27.73 -6.14 -15.58
C ASP A 123 -26.82 -5.05 -14.99
N GLY A 124 -25.62 -4.94 -15.55
CA GLY A 124 -24.70 -3.84 -15.27
C GLY A 124 -25.05 -2.57 -16.06
N PRO A 125 -24.31 -1.47 -15.84
CA PRO A 125 -24.49 -0.25 -16.62
C PRO A 125 -24.18 -0.51 -18.10
N ALA A 126 -25.04 -0.03 -18.99
CA ALA A 126 -24.88 -0.20 -20.44
C ALA A 126 -23.69 0.59 -21.02
N THR A 127 -23.21 1.62 -20.30
CA THR A 127 -22.16 2.52 -20.78
C THR A 127 -20.89 2.40 -19.97
N LEU A 128 -19.77 2.43 -20.69
CA LEU A 128 -18.44 2.48 -20.10
C LEU A 128 -18.03 3.94 -19.85
N LEU A 129 -17.47 4.19 -18.69
CA LEU A 129 -16.79 5.44 -18.35
C LEU A 129 -15.41 5.45 -19.01
N PRO A 130 -14.92 6.62 -19.48
CA PRO A 130 -13.54 6.78 -19.89
C PRO A 130 -12.59 6.44 -18.73
N GLY A 131 -11.50 5.72 -19.02
CA GLY A 131 -10.46 5.45 -18.03
C GLY A 131 -9.57 6.68 -17.81
N GLU A 132 -9.17 6.93 -16.56
CA GLU A 132 -8.22 7.99 -16.22
C GLU A 132 -6.81 7.41 -16.11
N THR A 133 -5.97 7.70 -17.11
CA THR A 133 -4.63 7.11 -17.29
C THR A 133 -3.51 8.14 -17.44
N GLY A 134 -3.82 9.43 -17.24
CA GLY A 134 -2.87 10.53 -17.46
C GLY A 134 -1.69 10.52 -16.51
N ASN A 135 -1.91 10.16 -15.25
CA ASN A 135 -0.85 10.04 -14.27
C ASN A 135 0.07 8.84 -14.57
N GLU A 136 1.38 9.01 -14.35
CA GLU A 136 2.36 7.96 -14.62
C GLU A 136 2.43 6.86 -13.55
N MET A 137 1.81 7.07 -12.39
CA MET A 137 1.90 6.15 -11.26
C MET A 137 0.57 5.41 -11.03
N ILE A 138 -0.56 6.12 -11.08
CA ILE A 138 -1.87 5.61 -10.70
C ILE A 138 -2.82 5.64 -11.89
N VAL A 139 -3.45 4.50 -12.18
CA VAL A 139 -4.57 4.42 -13.12
C VAL A 139 -5.88 4.29 -12.35
N ARG A 140 -6.91 4.99 -12.82
CA ARG A 140 -8.26 4.88 -12.29
C ARG A 140 -9.22 4.36 -13.35
N ASP A 141 -9.84 3.24 -13.04
CA ASP A 141 -10.87 2.61 -13.85
C ASP A 141 -12.16 2.59 -13.05
N MET A 142 -12.93 3.68 -13.13
CA MET A 142 -14.17 3.83 -12.37
C MET A 142 -15.26 2.87 -12.82
N ASN A 143 -15.09 2.17 -13.95
CA ASN A 143 -15.95 1.04 -14.32
C ASN A 143 -15.81 -0.16 -13.37
N LYS A 144 -14.80 -0.21 -12.50
CA LYS A 144 -14.64 -1.28 -11.51
C LYS A 144 -14.95 -0.82 -10.09
N CYS A 145 -15.33 0.44 -9.93
CA CYS A 145 -15.61 1.01 -8.63
C CYS A 145 -16.94 0.48 -8.10
N VAL A 146 -16.95 0.02 -6.85
CA VAL A 146 -18.16 -0.46 -6.16
C VAL A 146 -18.65 0.53 -5.11
N LEU A 147 -18.22 1.80 -5.21
CA LEU A 147 -18.65 2.91 -4.34
C LEU A 147 -18.52 2.63 -2.82
N CYS A 148 -17.49 1.88 -2.41
CA CYS A 148 -17.26 1.53 -1.01
C CYS A 148 -16.73 2.70 -0.15
N GLY A 149 -16.20 3.74 -0.80
CA GLY A 149 -15.64 4.94 -0.15
C GLY A 149 -14.37 4.72 0.64
N LEU A 150 -13.71 3.56 0.55
CA LEU A 150 -12.44 3.34 1.25
C LEU A 150 -11.38 4.32 0.80
N CYS A 151 -11.27 4.59 -0.51
CA CYS A 151 -10.35 5.59 -1.04
C CYS A 151 -10.67 7.02 -0.56
N VAL A 152 -11.95 7.38 -0.46
CA VAL A 152 -12.41 8.67 0.09
C VAL A 152 -11.97 8.80 1.54
N ARG A 153 -12.30 7.82 2.39
CA ARG A 153 -11.91 7.84 3.81
C ARG A 153 -10.41 7.79 3.99
N ALA A 154 -9.67 7.02 3.22
CA ALA A 154 -8.22 6.98 3.33
C ALA A 154 -7.57 8.31 2.91
N CYS A 155 -8.11 8.99 1.90
CA CYS A 155 -7.67 10.33 1.52
C CYS A 155 -7.95 11.36 2.63
N ASN A 156 -9.10 11.24 3.31
CA ASN A 156 -9.62 12.29 4.19
C ASN A 156 -9.27 12.07 5.67
N GLU A 157 -9.23 10.82 6.13
CA GLU A 157 -9.00 10.43 7.53
C GLU A 157 -7.54 10.02 7.79
N ILE A 158 -6.88 9.35 6.83
CA ILE A 158 -5.48 8.89 7.00
C ILE A 158 -4.51 9.95 6.50
N GLN A 159 -4.63 10.36 5.24
CA GLN A 159 -3.70 11.32 4.63
C GLN A 159 -4.10 12.78 4.85
N VAL A 160 -5.38 13.03 5.16
CA VAL A 160 -5.95 14.37 5.39
C VAL A 160 -5.73 15.31 4.19
N ASN A 161 -5.72 14.76 2.98
CA ASN A 161 -5.57 15.53 1.75
C ASN A 161 -6.91 16.14 1.28
N LEU A 162 -8.04 15.51 1.63
CA LEU A 162 -9.39 16.00 1.28
C LEU A 162 -9.64 16.16 -0.23
N VAL A 163 -9.03 15.28 -1.03
CA VAL A 163 -9.10 15.36 -2.50
C VAL A 163 -10.23 14.54 -3.08
N LEU A 164 -10.65 13.45 -2.43
CA LEU A 164 -11.64 12.52 -2.99
C LEU A 164 -12.97 12.63 -2.27
N ASP A 165 -14.06 12.65 -3.04
CA ASP A 165 -15.42 12.51 -2.53
C ASP A 165 -16.34 11.84 -3.57
N TYR A 166 -17.61 11.64 -3.20
CA TYR A 166 -18.67 11.22 -4.09
C TYR A 166 -19.23 12.40 -4.89
N ILE A 167 -19.33 12.20 -6.19
CA ILE A 167 -19.91 13.13 -7.14
C ILE A 167 -21.22 12.53 -7.64
N GLY A 168 -22.27 13.35 -7.72
CA GLY A 168 -23.59 12.89 -8.15
C GLY A 168 -24.35 12.13 -7.06
N ARG A 169 -25.47 11.51 -7.44
CA ARG A 169 -26.37 10.78 -6.52
C ARG A 169 -26.94 9.52 -7.17
N GLY A 170 -27.27 8.52 -6.35
CA GLY A 170 -27.91 7.28 -6.79
C GLY A 170 -26.98 6.45 -7.69
N SER A 171 -27.54 5.84 -8.73
CA SER A 171 -26.78 5.04 -9.70
C SER A 171 -25.78 5.83 -10.53
N ASN A 172 -25.90 7.17 -10.56
CA ASN A 172 -24.97 8.06 -11.26
C ASN A 172 -23.79 8.51 -10.39
N SER A 173 -23.69 8.02 -9.16
CA SER A 173 -22.61 8.37 -8.24
C SER A 173 -21.25 7.85 -8.72
N LYS A 174 -20.21 8.68 -8.58
CA LYS A 174 -18.82 8.35 -8.92
C LYS A 174 -17.91 8.86 -7.81
N VAL A 175 -16.77 8.21 -7.61
CA VAL A 175 -15.74 8.75 -6.71
C VAL A 175 -14.75 9.55 -7.54
N GLY A 176 -14.38 10.75 -7.09
CA GLY A 176 -13.34 11.54 -7.75
C GLY A 176 -13.05 12.87 -7.05
N PRO A 177 -12.12 13.65 -7.63
CA PRO A 177 -11.88 15.03 -7.23
C PRO A 177 -13.10 15.94 -7.38
N PRO A 178 -13.10 17.12 -6.73
CA PRO A 178 -14.16 18.11 -6.87
C PRO A 178 -14.51 18.35 -8.35
N PHE A 179 -15.81 18.49 -8.62
CA PHE A 179 -16.34 18.74 -9.97
C PHE A 179 -16.03 17.66 -11.03
N GLY A 180 -15.53 16.49 -10.64
CA GLY A 180 -15.17 15.43 -11.57
C GLY A 180 -13.90 15.71 -12.38
N GLN A 181 -13.03 16.57 -11.85
CA GLN A 181 -11.71 16.84 -12.41
C GLN A 181 -10.86 15.58 -12.46
N ARG A 182 -9.85 15.59 -13.33
CA ARG A 182 -8.85 14.53 -13.38
C ARG A 182 -7.93 14.61 -12.17
N TYR A 183 -7.31 13.48 -11.80
CA TYR A 183 -6.31 13.47 -10.72
C TYR A 183 -5.18 14.47 -10.94
N GLU A 184 -4.71 14.59 -12.19
CA GLU A 184 -3.64 15.50 -12.58
C GLU A 184 -4.00 16.98 -12.43
N GLU A 185 -5.29 17.30 -12.43
CA GLU A 185 -5.84 18.65 -12.33
C GLU A 185 -6.28 18.99 -10.88
N SER A 186 -6.12 18.03 -9.96
CA SER A 186 -6.55 18.14 -8.57
C SER A 186 -5.39 18.42 -7.62
N ASN A 187 -5.68 18.70 -6.35
CA ASN A 187 -4.67 18.84 -5.28
C ASN A 187 -4.07 17.50 -4.82
N CYS A 188 -4.21 16.41 -5.59
CA CYS A 188 -3.67 15.11 -5.25
C CYS A 188 -2.13 15.14 -5.24
N VAL A 189 -1.53 14.71 -4.12
CA VAL A 189 -0.07 14.55 -3.99
C VAL A 189 0.44 13.17 -4.40
N PHE A 190 -0.44 12.32 -4.97
CA PHE A 190 -0.13 10.98 -5.47
C PHE A 190 0.57 10.06 -4.47
N CYS A 191 0.17 10.09 -3.19
CA CYS A 191 0.69 9.17 -2.16
C CYS A 191 0.29 7.70 -2.39
N GLY A 192 -0.75 7.45 -3.21
CA GLY A 192 -1.25 6.11 -3.51
C GLY A 192 -1.94 5.42 -2.33
N GLU A 193 -2.34 6.16 -1.30
CA GLU A 193 -3.11 5.60 -0.18
C GLU A 193 -4.46 5.06 -0.65
N CYS A 194 -5.11 5.75 -1.60
CA CYS A 194 -6.35 5.29 -2.22
C CYS A 194 -6.19 3.95 -2.96
N LEU A 195 -5.02 3.70 -3.56
CA LEU A 195 -4.68 2.44 -4.23
C LEU A 195 -4.53 1.32 -3.22
N ARG A 196 -3.78 1.54 -2.13
CA ARG A 196 -3.57 0.55 -1.06
C ARG A 196 -4.89 -0.02 -0.54
N VAL A 197 -5.86 0.86 -0.31
CA VAL A 197 -7.13 0.52 0.35
C VAL A 197 -8.22 0.09 -0.64
N CYS A 198 -8.02 0.23 -1.95
CA CYS A 198 -9.05 -0.10 -2.93
C CYS A 198 -9.29 -1.62 -2.92
N PRO A 199 -10.50 -2.12 -2.58
CA PRO A 199 -10.74 -3.55 -2.43
C PRO A 199 -10.97 -4.27 -3.77
N VAL A 200 -10.99 -3.52 -4.87
CA VAL A 200 -11.34 -3.95 -6.23
C VAL A 200 -10.37 -3.34 -7.24
N GLY A 201 -10.47 -3.72 -8.52
CA GLY A 201 -9.57 -3.26 -9.58
C GLY A 201 -9.78 -1.83 -10.09
N ALA A 202 -10.41 -0.95 -9.31
CA ALA A 202 -10.72 0.42 -9.72
C ALA A 202 -9.52 1.37 -9.65
N LEU A 203 -8.56 1.08 -8.76
CA LEU A 203 -7.34 1.85 -8.59
C LEU A 203 -6.17 0.87 -8.57
N TYR A 204 -5.18 1.08 -9.43
CA TYR A 204 -4.00 0.23 -9.50
C TYR A 204 -2.79 1.01 -10.01
N GLU A 205 -1.61 0.45 -9.79
CA GLU A 205 -0.34 1.03 -10.19
C GLU A 205 -0.09 0.81 -11.69
N LYS A 206 0.29 1.88 -12.38
CA LYS A 206 0.57 1.86 -13.82
C LYS A 206 1.87 1.11 -14.11
N GLN A 207 2.92 1.40 -13.36
CA GLN A 207 4.27 0.88 -13.57
C GLN A 207 4.29 -0.66 -13.55
N GLY A 208 3.70 -1.28 -12.51
CA GLY A 208 3.68 -2.74 -12.37
C GLY A 208 2.68 -3.50 -13.26
N ARG A 209 1.82 -2.81 -14.02
CA ARG A 209 0.76 -3.43 -14.81
C ARG A 209 1.34 -4.38 -15.86
N PHE A 210 0.76 -5.57 -15.99
CA PHE A 210 1.18 -6.64 -16.91
C PHE A 210 2.58 -7.21 -16.70
N GLN A 211 3.29 -6.82 -15.63
CA GLN A 211 4.61 -7.37 -15.32
C GLN A 211 4.53 -8.64 -14.45
N GLY A 212 3.41 -8.83 -13.73
CA GLY A 212 3.09 -10.06 -12.99
C GLY A 212 1.92 -9.86 -12.01
N ARG A 213 1.18 -10.94 -11.72
CA ARG A 213 0.13 -10.90 -10.69
C ARG A 213 0.76 -10.82 -9.31
N THR A 214 0.07 -10.19 -8.36
CA THR A 214 0.59 -10.02 -7.00
C THR A 214 1.03 -11.35 -6.35
N ARG A 215 0.32 -12.46 -6.62
CA ARG A 215 0.66 -13.80 -6.10
C ARG A 215 1.87 -14.45 -6.79
N ASP A 216 2.17 -14.05 -8.03
CA ASP A 216 3.28 -14.62 -8.82
C ASP A 216 4.61 -13.90 -8.55
N LEU A 217 4.58 -12.80 -7.80
CA LEU A 217 5.74 -11.98 -7.49
C LEU A 217 6.30 -12.35 -6.12
N GLU A 218 7.61 -12.50 -6.06
CA GLU A 218 8.33 -12.71 -4.80
C GLU A 218 8.12 -11.49 -3.90
N LYS A 219 7.70 -11.73 -2.65
CA LYS A 219 7.46 -10.68 -1.65
C LYS A 219 8.70 -10.56 -0.76
N VAL A 220 9.36 -9.41 -0.80
CA VAL A 220 10.51 -9.11 0.07
C VAL A 220 10.18 -7.90 0.94
N ARG A 221 10.11 -8.12 2.26
CA ARG A 221 9.93 -7.04 3.25
C ARG A 221 11.22 -6.25 3.37
N THR A 222 11.12 -4.92 3.33
CA THR A 222 12.25 -4.01 3.49
C THR A 222 11.82 -2.66 4.08
N THR A 223 12.78 -1.76 4.27
CA THR A 223 12.60 -0.43 4.82
C THR A 223 12.84 0.63 3.74
N CYS A 224 11.99 1.65 3.69
CA CYS A 224 12.12 2.78 2.78
C CYS A 224 13.39 3.60 3.08
N SER A 225 14.23 3.81 2.07
CA SER A 225 15.53 4.51 2.17
C SER A 225 15.46 6.01 1.83
N TYR A 226 14.26 6.61 1.86
CA TYR A 226 14.06 8.00 1.45
C TYR A 226 14.21 9.03 2.56
N CYS A 227 13.53 8.84 3.69
CA CYS A 227 13.56 9.77 4.82
C CYS A 227 13.73 8.99 6.13
N GLY A 228 13.99 9.70 7.22
CA GLY A 228 14.23 9.11 8.54
C GLY A 228 13.03 8.43 9.21
N VAL A 229 11.86 8.38 8.56
CA VAL A 229 10.69 7.68 9.12
C VAL A 229 10.91 6.17 9.11
N GLY A 230 11.60 5.62 8.11
CA GLY A 230 11.84 4.16 8.04
C GLY A 230 10.57 3.34 7.79
N CYS A 231 9.68 3.82 6.91
CA CYS A 231 8.45 3.10 6.57
C CYS A 231 8.75 1.65 6.12
N GLN A 232 8.01 0.70 6.69
CA GLN A 232 8.06 -0.70 6.30
C GLN A 232 7.24 -0.90 5.02
N MET A 233 7.82 -1.62 4.05
CA MET A 233 7.23 -1.83 2.73
C MET A 233 7.58 -3.22 2.18
N ASP A 234 6.73 -3.73 1.29
CA ASP A 234 6.96 -5.00 0.59
C ASP A 234 7.28 -4.74 -0.87
N VAL A 235 8.50 -5.03 -1.27
CA VAL A 235 8.92 -4.98 -2.66
C VAL A 235 8.51 -6.28 -3.34
N ARG A 236 7.83 -6.16 -4.48
CA ARG A 236 7.42 -7.29 -5.31
C ARG A 236 8.42 -7.48 -6.44
N VAL A 237 9.11 -8.61 -6.45
CA VAL A 237 10.25 -8.88 -7.33
C VAL A 237 9.90 -9.98 -8.34
N LYS A 238 10.42 -9.83 -9.55
CA LYS A 238 10.40 -10.86 -10.60
C LYS A 238 11.71 -10.85 -11.36
N ASN A 239 12.37 -11.99 -11.47
CA ASN A 239 13.65 -12.13 -12.18
C ASN A 239 14.70 -11.10 -11.71
N GLY A 240 14.80 -10.87 -10.39
CA GLY A 240 15.72 -9.90 -9.80
C GLY A 240 15.37 -8.42 -10.04
N LYS A 241 14.23 -8.12 -10.68
CA LYS A 241 13.75 -6.75 -10.92
C LYS A 241 12.57 -6.41 -10.03
N ILE A 242 12.55 -5.16 -9.57
CA ILE A 242 11.44 -4.62 -8.79
C ILE A 242 10.29 -4.32 -9.75
N VAL A 243 9.13 -4.90 -9.50
CA VAL A 243 7.92 -4.72 -10.31
C VAL A 243 6.99 -3.67 -9.72
N LYS A 244 6.76 -3.73 -8.41
CA LYS A 244 5.91 -2.81 -7.65
C LYS A 244 6.22 -2.82 -6.16
N VAL A 245 5.80 -1.78 -5.45
CA VAL A 245 5.83 -1.72 -3.99
C VAL A 245 4.42 -1.81 -3.44
N THR A 246 4.24 -2.74 -2.50
CA THR A 246 2.97 -3.00 -1.82
C THR A 246 3.13 -2.92 -0.31
N THR A 247 2.00 -2.91 0.37
CA THR A 247 1.88 -2.98 1.83
C THR A 247 0.59 -3.73 2.10
N ASP A 248 0.55 -4.64 3.07
CA ASP A 248 -0.71 -5.32 3.35
C ASP A 248 -1.77 -4.34 3.87
N ARG A 249 -3.04 -4.71 3.73
CA ARG A 249 -4.17 -3.84 4.10
C ARG A 249 -4.36 -3.75 5.61
N GLU A 250 -4.09 -4.84 6.34
CA GLU A 250 -4.28 -4.98 7.78
C GLU A 250 -3.00 -5.43 8.50
N GLY A 251 -2.93 -5.24 9.82
CA GLY A 251 -1.85 -5.80 10.67
C GLY A 251 -0.47 -5.20 10.43
N MET A 252 -0.40 -3.98 9.90
CA MET A 252 0.86 -3.36 9.52
C MET A 252 1.64 -2.81 10.71
N PRO A 253 2.96 -3.07 10.79
CA PRO A 253 3.77 -2.58 11.89
C PRO A 253 3.97 -1.06 11.83
N ALA A 254 4.34 -0.50 12.98
CA ALA A 254 4.94 0.83 13.07
C ALA A 254 6.20 0.90 12.17
N PRO A 255 6.58 2.10 11.70
CA PRO A 255 5.99 3.40 12.06
C PRO A 255 4.85 3.84 11.14
N ASN A 256 4.66 3.18 9.99
CA ASN A 256 3.78 3.69 8.94
C ASN A 256 2.42 3.01 8.86
N PHE A 257 2.20 1.89 9.56
CA PHE A 257 0.91 1.19 9.60
C PHE A 257 0.31 0.94 8.19
N GLY A 258 1.18 0.69 7.22
CA GLY A 258 0.84 0.42 5.81
C GLY A 258 0.86 1.65 4.90
N SER A 259 0.81 2.86 5.45
CA SER A 259 0.85 4.08 4.63
C SER A 259 2.23 4.28 4.01
N LEU A 260 2.27 4.78 2.77
CA LEU A 260 3.51 5.20 2.11
C LEU A 260 3.29 6.55 1.43
N CYS A 261 4.36 7.34 1.32
CA CYS A 261 4.36 8.52 0.45
C CYS A 261 4.69 8.12 -0.99
N ILE A 262 4.53 9.07 -1.92
CA ILE A 262 4.83 8.91 -3.34
C ILE A 262 6.23 8.31 -3.58
N LYS A 263 7.25 8.76 -2.84
CA LYS A 263 8.64 8.30 -2.98
C LYS A 263 8.79 6.82 -2.65
N GLY A 264 8.29 6.40 -1.49
CA GLY A 264 8.40 5.01 -1.06
C GLY A 264 7.54 4.05 -1.89
N ARG A 265 6.43 4.54 -2.46
CA ARG A 265 5.51 3.71 -3.24
C ARG A 265 5.92 3.55 -4.71
N PHE A 266 6.39 4.62 -5.34
CA PHE A 266 6.62 4.65 -6.79
C PHE A 266 8.07 4.99 -7.19
N GLY A 267 8.88 5.50 -6.25
CA GLY A 267 10.27 5.86 -6.50
C GLY A 267 11.19 4.65 -6.34
N TYR A 268 11.13 3.68 -7.25
CA TYR A 268 12.02 2.51 -7.22
C TYR A 268 12.66 2.21 -8.57
N ASP A 269 12.33 2.99 -9.59
CA ASP A 269 12.82 2.91 -10.97
C ASP A 269 14.32 3.22 -11.10
N TYR A 270 14.85 4.12 -10.27
CA TYR A 270 16.27 4.51 -10.26
C TYR A 270 17.24 3.32 -10.11
N VAL A 271 16.80 2.23 -9.48
CA VAL A 271 17.61 1.00 -9.28
C VAL A 271 17.98 0.34 -10.61
N HIS A 272 17.13 0.53 -11.64
CA HIS A 272 17.28 -0.03 -12.98
C HIS A 272 17.55 1.03 -14.04
N HIS A 273 17.82 2.28 -13.64
CA HIS A 273 18.07 3.37 -14.58
C HIS A 273 19.35 3.10 -15.39
N PRO A 274 19.37 3.40 -16.71
CA PRO A 274 20.55 3.17 -17.56
C PRO A 274 21.82 3.91 -17.08
N GLU A 275 21.66 5.03 -16.38
CA GLU A 275 22.78 5.81 -15.84
C GLU A 275 23.31 5.30 -14.50
N ARG A 276 22.77 4.19 -13.96
CA ARG A 276 23.28 3.62 -12.71
C ARG A 276 24.73 3.19 -12.89
N LEU A 277 25.60 3.67 -11.99
CA LEU A 277 27.00 3.26 -11.95
C LEU A 277 27.10 1.76 -11.61
N THR A 278 27.66 0.98 -12.53
CA THR A 278 27.84 -0.48 -12.39
C THR A 278 29.30 -0.91 -12.33
N LYS A 279 30.23 0.02 -12.59
CA LYS A 279 31.68 -0.21 -12.58
C LYS A 279 32.42 0.99 -11.97
N PRO A 280 33.61 0.78 -11.36
CA PRO A 280 34.50 1.86 -10.97
C PRO A 280 34.93 2.71 -12.16
N LEU A 281 35.08 4.03 -11.95
CA LEU A 281 35.54 4.98 -12.95
C LEU A 281 36.70 5.82 -12.36
N ILE A 282 37.78 6.00 -13.13
CA ILE A 282 38.93 6.85 -12.75
C ILE A 282 39.07 7.98 -13.78
N ARG A 283 39.36 9.20 -13.31
CA ARG A 283 39.57 10.35 -14.19
C ARG A 283 40.97 10.29 -14.83
N ARG A 284 41.03 10.29 -16.16
CA ARG A 284 42.24 10.33 -16.98
C ARG A 284 42.07 11.37 -18.08
N ASP A 285 43.03 12.28 -18.21
CA ASP A 285 43.00 13.35 -19.23
C ASP A 285 41.72 14.20 -19.17
N GLY A 286 41.18 14.40 -17.97
CA GLY A 286 39.94 15.17 -17.75
C GLY A 286 38.65 14.33 -17.82
N GLU A 287 38.69 13.08 -18.29
CA GLU A 287 37.50 12.25 -18.52
C GLU A 287 37.42 11.04 -17.59
N LEU A 288 36.21 10.62 -17.21
CA LEU A 288 36.00 9.38 -16.44
C LEU A 288 36.08 8.17 -17.38
N LYS A 289 37.00 7.26 -17.10
CA LYS A 289 37.18 6.00 -17.85
C LYS A 289 36.97 4.81 -16.91
N GLU A 290 36.38 3.73 -17.44
CA GLU A 290 36.17 2.49 -16.68
C GLU A 290 37.50 1.92 -16.15
N ALA A 291 37.46 1.36 -14.94
CA ALA A 291 38.59 0.75 -14.25
C ALA A 291 38.17 -0.55 -13.55
N SER A 292 39.15 -1.41 -13.26
CA SER A 292 38.90 -2.57 -12.39
C SER A 292 38.81 -2.17 -10.91
N TRP A 293 38.26 -3.05 -10.07
CA TRP A 293 38.21 -2.81 -8.63
C TRP A 293 39.61 -2.70 -8.00
N ASP A 294 40.54 -3.57 -8.39
CA ASP A 294 41.92 -3.56 -7.89
C ASP A 294 42.65 -2.27 -8.29
N GLU A 295 42.47 -1.85 -9.54
CA GLU A 295 43.05 -0.62 -10.05
C GLU A 295 42.48 0.61 -9.34
N ALA A 296 41.15 0.69 -9.17
CA ALA A 296 40.50 1.80 -8.49
C ALA A 296 40.87 1.87 -7.01
N ALA A 297 40.86 0.74 -6.31
CA ALA A 297 41.22 0.68 -4.90
C ALA A 297 42.71 1.00 -4.68
N GLY A 298 43.60 0.45 -5.52
CA GLY A 298 45.04 0.74 -5.50
C GLY A 298 45.31 2.22 -5.74
N PHE A 299 44.72 2.80 -6.79
CA PHE A 299 44.86 4.22 -7.11
C PHE A 299 44.42 5.13 -5.95
N VAL A 300 43.26 4.85 -5.34
CA VAL A 300 42.76 5.62 -4.19
C VAL A 300 43.69 5.47 -2.98
N GLY A 301 44.13 4.24 -2.69
CA GLY A 301 45.03 3.95 -1.58
C GLY A 301 46.38 4.68 -1.70
N GLU A 302 47.01 4.61 -2.86
CA GLU A 302 48.29 5.31 -3.15
C GLU A 302 48.17 6.82 -3.02
N LYS A 303 47.09 7.42 -3.54
CA LYS A 303 46.87 8.87 -3.44
C LYS A 303 46.64 9.32 -2.00
N LEU A 304 45.81 8.60 -1.24
CA LEU A 304 45.57 8.90 0.17
C LEU A 304 46.85 8.77 1.00
N ALA A 305 47.64 7.71 0.78
CA ALA A 305 48.93 7.53 1.45
C ALA A 305 49.91 8.66 1.14
N SER A 306 50.00 9.07 -0.13
CA SER A 306 50.88 10.15 -0.57
C SER A 306 50.51 11.50 0.06
N ILE A 307 49.21 11.83 0.10
CA ILE A 307 48.70 13.06 0.75
C ILE A 307 48.98 13.04 2.25
N LYS A 308 48.72 11.91 2.91
CA LYS A 308 49.00 11.74 4.35
C LYS A 308 50.47 11.94 4.66
N GLN A 309 51.38 11.40 3.83
CA GLN A 309 52.83 11.55 4.03
C GLN A 309 53.29 13.01 3.82
N ALA A 310 52.72 13.72 2.85
CA ALA A 310 53.13 15.08 2.50
C ALA A 310 52.51 16.16 3.43
N HIS A 311 51.27 15.96 3.89
CA HIS A 311 50.48 17.01 4.54
C HIS A 311 49.87 16.60 5.89
N GLY A 312 50.09 15.36 6.34
CA GLY A 312 49.50 14.81 7.56
C GLY A 312 48.09 14.24 7.35
N ALA A 313 47.59 13.51 8.36
CA ALA A 313 46.30 12.82 8.28
C ALA A 313 45.11 13.77 8.17
N ASP A 314 45.17 14.93 8.85
CA ASP A 314 44.08 15.91 8.87
C ASP A 314 43.92 16.69 7.55
N ALA A 315 44.81 16.50 6.58
CA ALA A 315 44.61 16.97 5.21
C ALA A 315 43.57 16.13 4.43
N ILE A 316 43.10 15.02 5.00
CA ILE A 316 42.09 14.13 4.41
C ILE A 316 40.78 14.30 5.19
N ALA A 317 39.66 14.32 4.46
CA ALA A 317 38.32 14.29 5.04
C ALA A 317 37.46 13.24 4.34
N GLY A 318 36.55 12.61 5.09
CA GLY A 318 35.57 11.66 4.57
C GLY A 318 34.15 12.18 4.73
N LEU A 319 33.36 12.15 3.66
CA LEU A 319 31.93 12.45 3.70
C LEU A 319 31.12 11.20 3.33
N SER A 320 30.40 10.63 4.31
CA SER A 320 29.53 9.49 4.09
C SER A 320 28.08 9.90 3.76
N SER A 321 27.22 8.90 3.55
CA SER A 321 25.82 9.09 3.19
C SER A 321 24.86 8.62 4.29
N ALA A 322 23.84 9.42 4.61
CA ALA A 322 22.72 9.00 5.44
C ALA A 322 21.78 7.99 4.75
N ARG A 323 21.98 7.70 3.45
CA ARG A 323 21.30 6.58 2.76
C ARG A 323 22.03 5.25 2.86
N CYS A 324 23.30 5.28 3.27
CA CYS A 324 24.04 4.06 3.57
C CYS A 324 23.54 3.43 4.87
N THR A 325 23.83 2.15 5.02
CA THR A 325 23.53 1.42 6.25
C THR A 325 24.40 1.90 7.42
N ASN A 326 23.97 1.62 8.65
CA ASN A 326 24.75 1.96 9.84
C ASN A 326 26.08 1.18 9.86
N GLU A 327 26.07 -0.04 9.32
CA GLU A 327 27.22 -0.91 9.15
C GLU A 327 28.25 -0.29 8.19
N GLU A 328 27.81 0.19 7.02
CA GLU A 328 28.67 0.90 6.07
C GLU A 328 29.22 2.20 6.66
N ASN A 329 28.39 2.97 7.35
CA ASN A 329 28.82 4.20 8.04
C ASN A 329 29.83 3.90 9.16
N TYR A 330 29.66 2.80 9.88
CA TYR A 330 30.62 2.32 10.88
C TYR A 330 31.96 1.94 10.24
N LEU A 331 31.94 1.21 9.11
CA LEU A 331 33.15 0.86 8.37
C LEU A 331 33.85 2.11 7.82
N PHE A 332 33.09 3.05 7.28
CA PHE A 332 33.62 4.30 6.74
C PHE A 332 34.30 5.15 7.81
N GLN A 333 33.65 5.39 8.95
CA GLN A 333 34.28 6.15 10.03
C GLN A 333 35.52 5.42 10.60
N LYS A 334 35.51 4.08 10.62
CA LYS A 334 36.65 3.28 11.06
C LYS A 334 37.82 3.39 10.10
N LEU A 335 37.58 3.41 8.79
CA LEU A 335 38.60 3.66 7.76
C LEU A 335 39.28 5.02 8.02
N LEU A 336 38.50 6.09 8.21
CA LEU A 336 39.07 7.43 8.42
C LEU A 336 39.81 7.54 9.76
N ARG A 337 39.24 7.03 10.85
CA ARG A 337 39.86 7.16 12.19
C ARG A 337 41.02 6.20 12.42
N ALA A 338 40.87 4.92 12.08
CA ALA A 338 41.87 3.91 12.42
C ALA A 338 42.96 3.74 11.34
N VAL A 339 42.62 3.90 10.06
CA VAL A 339 43.57 3.68 8.95
C VAL A 339 44.20 5.01 8.52
N VAL A 340 43.36 6.01 8.22
CA VAL A 340 43.87 7.32 7.82
C VAL A 340 44.45 8.07 9.04
N GLY A 341 43.80 7.98 10.20
CA GLY A 341 44.27 8.61 11.44
C GLY A 341 43.75 10.03 11.63
N THR A 342 42.58 10.36 11.07
CA THR A 342 41.94 11.67 11.21
C THR A 342 40.53 11.53 11.79
N ASN A 343 40.07 12.58 12.47
CA ASN A 343 38.68 12.71 12.93
C ASN A 343 37.80 13.51 11.97
N ASN A 344 38.35 13.95 10.82
CA ASN A 344 37.62 14.69 9.79
C ASN A 344 36.69 13.74 9.01
N VAL A 345 35.62 13.31 9.67
CA VAL A 345 34.56 12.47 9.08
C VAL A 345 33.21 13.09 9.40
N ASP A 346 32.38 13.20 8.37
CA ASP A 346 31.02 13.70 8.48
C ASP A 346 30.09 12.91 7.54
N HIS A 347 28.80 13.19 7.55
CA HIS A 347 27.84 12.66 6.58
C HIS A 347 26.81 13.72 6.19
N CYS A 348 26.09 13.49 5.09
CA CYS A 348 24.94 14.33 4.78
C CYS A 348 23.84 14.16 5.85
N ALA A 349 23.59 15.19 6.67
CA ALA A 349 22.53 15.17 7.69
C ALA A 349 21.14 15.56 7.15
N ARG A 350 21.06 16.02 5.88
CA ARG A 350 19.83 16.45 5.21
C ARG A 350 19.72 15.76 3.85
N LEU A 351 18.58 15.12 3.60
CA LEU A 351 18.21 14.45 2.35
C LEU A 351 16.76 14.72 1.97
#